data_AF-A0ABD1PSG7-F1
#
_entry.id   AF-A0ABD1PSG7-F1
#
_cell.length_a   1.000
_cell.length_b   1.000
_cell.length_c   1.000
_cell.angle_alpha   90.00
_cell.angle_beta   90.00
_cell.angle_gamma   90.00
#
_symmetry.space_group_name_H-M   'P 1'
#
loop_
_entity.id
_entity.type
_entity.pdbx_description
1 polymer ?
#
loop_
_entity_poly.entity_id
_entity_poly.type
_entity_poly.pdbx_seq_one_letter_code
_entity_poly.pdbx_strand_id
1 'polypeptide(L)'
;MNLVSAGSMWQLVSAESLWERQLVSAESLWDRRLVSAESLWERRLVSAESLWERRLVSAESLWERRLVSAESLWERRLVRAESLWERPLVCAESLWERRLVSVESLWERHLVCAESLWERRLVSAESLWERPLVCAESLWDRRLVCAESLWDRRLVSAESLWERRLRDALFRIDQV
;
A
#
# COMPACT_ATOMS: atom_id res chain seq x y z
N MET A 1 88.61 49.49 -87.14
CA MET A 1 87.83 49.13 -85.93
C MET A 1 86.48 48.63 -86.40
N ASN A 2 86.24 47.32 -86.29
CA ASN A 2 85.37 46.58 -87.21
C ASN A 2 83.88 46.71 -86.86
N LEU A 3 83.06 47.07 -87.85
CA LEU A 3 81.58 47.02 -87.80
C LEU A 3 81.05 45.62 -87.44
N VAL A 4 81.82 44.57 -87.74
CA VAL A 4 81.57 43.17 -87.36
C VAL A 4 81.59 42.98 -85.83
N SER A 5 82.41 43.75 -85.12
CA SER A 5 82.51 43.72 -83.65
C SER A 5 81.31 44.38 -82.98
N ALA A 6 80.81 45.48 -83.56
CA ALA A 6 79.61 46.16 -83.07
C ALA A 6 78.34 45.33 -83.33
N GLY A 7 78.19 44.75 -84.52
CA GLY A 7 77.04 43.89 -84.86
C GLY A 7 76.93 42.64 -83.98
N SER A 8 78.06 42.00 -83.68
CA SER A 8 78.10 40.82 -82.78
C SER A 8 77.77 41.20 -81.32
N MET A 9 78.21 42.38 -80.86
CA MET A 9 77.90 42.90 -79.53
C MET A 9 76.41 43.21 -79.37
N TRP A 10 75.76 43.83 -80.37
CA TRP A 10 74.31 44.08 -80.34
C TRP A 10 73.47 42.80 -80.35
N GLN A 11 73.92 41.75 -81.06
CA GLN A 11 73.24 40.46 -81.04
C GLN A 11 73.34 39.76 -79.68
N LEU A 12 74.49 39.84 -79.00
CA LEU A 12 74.64 39.31 -77.65
C LEU A 12 73.75 40.04 -76.65
N VAL A 13 73.74 41.37 -76.65
CA VAL A 13 72.85 42.17 -75.78
C VAL A 13 71.37 41.89 -76.08
N SER A 14 70.99 41.69 -77.34
CA SER A 14 69.62 41.33 -77.72
C SER A 14 69.23 39.92 -77.27
N ALA A 15 70.16 38.96 -77.29
CA ALA A 15 69.92 37.60 -76.83
C ALA A 15 69.80 37.54 -75.30
N GLU A 16 70.64 38.30 -74.59
CA GLU A 16 70.65 38.40 -73.14
C GLU A 16 69.36 39.03 -72.62
N SER A 17 68.92 40.14 -73.22
CA SER A 17 67.64 40.78 -72.86
C SER A 17 66.40 39.93 -73.18
N LEU A 18 66.44 39.11 -74.24
CA LEU A 18 65.39 38.12 -74.51
C LEU A 18 65.37 37.01 -73.46
N TRP A 19 66.54 36.53 -73.04
CA TRP A 19 66.67 35.53 -71.99
C TRP A 19 66.17 36.04 -70.64
N GLU A 20 66.53 37.26 -70.26
CA GLU A 20 66.03 37.91 -69.04
C GLU A 20 64.50 38.03 -69.07
N ARG A 21 63.92 38.46 -70.19
CA ARG A 21 62.45 38.53 -70.36
C ARG A 21 61.76 37.17 -70.23
N GLN A 22 62.37 36.13 -70.78
CA GLN A 22 61.86 34.76 -70.67
C GLN A 22 61.92 34.27 -69.22
N LEU A 23 63.01 34.57 -68.51
CA LEU A 23 63.19 34.18 -67.11
C LEU A 23 62.15 34.85 -66.20
N VAL A 24 61.96 36.16 -66.34
CA VAL A 24 60.94 36.94 -65.62
C VAL A 24 59.54 36.42 -65.93
N SER A 25 59.25 36.08 -67.19
CA SER A 25 57.96 35.51 -67.57
C SER A 25 57.74 34.14 -66.93
N ALA A 26 58.76 33.28 -66.91
CA ALA A 26 58.69 31.97 -66.27
C ALA A 26 58.48 32.08 -64.75
N GLU A 27 59.20 32.97 -64.06
CA GLU A 27 58.99 33.27 -62.64
C GLU A 27 57.55 33.73 -62.38
N SER A 28 57.05 34.70 -63.13
CA SER A 28 55.68 35.20 -62.94
C SER A 28 54.60 34.12 -63.14
N LEU A 29 54.83 33.16 -64.04
CA LEU A 29 53.94 32.02 -64.25
C LEU A 29 54.03 31.02 -63.09
N TRP A 30 55.23 30.80 -62.55
CA TRP A 30 55.44 29.96 -61.37
C TRP A 30 54.76 30.56 -60.15
N ASP A 31 54.92 31.85 -59.89
CA ASP A 31 54.27 32.54 -58.77
C ASP A 31 52.74 32.45 -58.88
N ARG A 32 52.17 32.69 -60.07
CA ARG A 32 50.73 32.53 -60.29
C ARG A 32 50.26 31.11 -60.01
N ARG A 33 51.04 30.09 -60.40
CA ARG A 33 50.70 28.69 -60.13
C ARG A 33 50.75 28.39 -58.64
N LEU A 34 51.74 28.92 -57.92
CA LEU A 34 51.89 28.74 -56.48
C LEU A 34 50.67 29.32 -55.73
N VAL A 35 50.32 30.58 -56.02
CA VAL A 35 49.14 31.24 -55.42
C VAL A 35 47.84 30.50 -55.74
N SER A 36 47.71 30.00 -56.97
CA SER A 36 46.53 29.20 -57.36
C SER A 36 46.46 27.87 -56.61
N ALA A 37 47.60 27.22 -56.37
CA ALA A 37 47.66 25.99 -55.61
C ALA A 37 47.33 26.22 -54.12
N GLU A 38 47.90 27.26 -53.51
CA GLU A 38 47.62 27.66 -52.13
C GLU A 38 46.13 27.95 -51.92
N SER A 39 45.52 28.78 -52.77
CA SER A 39 44.09 29.10 -52.66
C SER A 39 43.18 27.88 -52.84
N LEU A 40 43.53 26.93 -53.70
CA LEU A 40 42.82 25.66 -53.81
C LEU A 40 42.96 24.82 -52.54
N TRP A 41 44.13 24.86 -51.90
CA TRP A 41 44.41 24.12 -50.69
C TRP A 41 43.67 24.67 -49.48
N GLU A 42 43.66 25.98 -49.30
CA GLU A 42 42.84 26.68 -48.31
C GLU A 42 41.35 26.36 -48.47
N ARG A 43 40.83 26.43 -49.71
CA ARG A 43 39.43 26.08 -49.99
C ARG A 43 39.08 24.64 -49.61
N ARG A 44 40.01 23.70 -49.85
CA ARG A 44 39.82 22.29 -49.47
C ARG A 44 39.84 22.11 -47.96
N LEU A 45 40.72 22.81 -47.24
CA LEU A 45 40.78 22.81 -45.78
C LEU A 45 39.47 23.30 -45.17
N VAL A 46 38.98 24.48 -45.58
CA VAL A 46 37.71 25.04 -45.11
C VAL A 46 36.53 24.10 -45.41
N SER A 47 36.53 23.47 -46.59
CA SER A 47 35.49 22.49 -46.95
C SER A 47 35.54 21.25 -46.06
N ALA A 48 36.73 20.77 -45.72
CA ALA A 48 36.91 19.62 -44.85
C ALA A 48 36.49 19.94 -43.40
N GLU A 49 36.86 21.11 -42.87
CA GLU A 49 36.45 21.58 -41.54
C GLU A 49 34.92 21.67 -41.43
N SER A 50 34.27 22.32 -42.39
CA SER A 50 32.80 22.44 -42.38
C SER A 50 32.09 21.07 -42.45
N LEU A 51 32.64 20.10 -43.17
CA LEU A 51 32.11 18.73 -43.19
C LEU A 51 32.28 18.04 -41.83
N TRP A 52 33.42 18.24 -41.16
CA TRP A 52 33.68 17.71 -39.84
C TRP A 52 32.74 18.30 -38.78
N GLU A 53 32.55 19.62 -38.78
CA GLU A 53 31.60 20.29 -37.88
C GLU A 53 30.18 19.76 -38.08
N ARG A 54 29.72 19.64 -39.33
CA ARG A 54 28.38 19.09 -39.62
C ARG A 54 28.23 17.65 -39.13
N ARG A 55 29.29 16.84 -39.23
CA ARG A 55 29.29 15.47 -38.71
C ARG A 55 29.22 15.43 -37.19
N LEU A 56 29.96 16.29 -36.50
CA LEU A 56 29.93 16.40 -35.04
C LEU A 56 28.54 16.79 -34.53
N VAL A 57 27.95 17.85 -35.08
CA VAL A 57 26.58 18.29 -34.73
C VAL A 57 25.54 17.18 -34.98
N SER A 58 25.68 16.46 -36.09
CA SER A 58 24.80 15.33 -36.40
C SER A 58 24.97 14.17 -35.41
N ALA A 59 26.19 13.89 -34.96
CA ALA A 59 26.47 12.85 -33.98
C ALA A 59 25.95 13.23 -32.58
N GLU A 60 26.14 14.49 -32.15
CA GLU A 60 25.62 15.01 -30.89
C GLU A 60 24.10 14.93 -30.83
N SER A 61 23.40 15.42 -31.88
CA SER A 61 21.94 15.35 -31.94
C SER A 61 21.41 13.90 -31.93
N LEU A 62 22.11 12.95 -32.55
CA LEU A 62 21.75 11.52 -32.47
C LEU A 62 21.95 10.98 -31.05
N TRP A 63 23.02 11.38 -30.38
CA TRP A 63 23.29 10.99 -28.99
C TRP A 63 22.23 11.54 -28.04
N GLU A 64 21.87 12.81 -28.14
CA GLU A 64 20.81 13.42 -27.35
C GLU A 64 19.47 12.70 -27.55
N ARG A 65 19.08 12.42 -28.79
CA ARG A 65 17.84 11.68 -29.09
C ARG A 65 17.86 10.27 -28.48
N ARG A 66 19.00 9.60 -28.47
CA ARG A 66 19.17 8.29 -27.82
C ARG A 66 19.04 8.38 -26.31
N LEU A 67 19.64 9.39 -25.68
CA LEU A 67 19.52 9.64 -24.25
C LEU A 67 18.08 9.86 -23.82
N VAL A 68 17.38 10.80 -24.48
CA VAL A 68 15.95 11.09 -24.21
C VAL A 68 15.09 9.83 -24.39
N SER A 69 15.36 9.05 -25.44
CA SER A 69 14.63 7.80 -25.66
C SER A 69 14.89 6.78 -24.55
N ALA A 70 16.13 6.66 -24.08
CA ALA A 70 16.49 5.75 -22.99
C ALA A 70 15.86 6.18 -21.65
N GLU A 71 15.88 7.46 -21.33
CA GLU A 71 15.23 8.03 -20.13
C GLU A 71 13.72 7.73 -20.15
N SER A 72 13.03 8.02 -21.26
CA SER A 72 11.59 7.75 -21.36
C SER A 72 11.24 6.25 -21.22
N LEU A 73 12.11 5.35 -21.69
CA LEU A 73 11.93 3.91 -21.50
C LEU A 73 12.14 3.49 -20.05
N TRP A 74 13.11 4.10 -19.36
CA TRP A 74 13.35 3.88 -17.94
C TRP A 74 12.19 4.35 -17.07
N GLU A 75 11.68 5.55 -17.30
CA GLU A 75 10.51 6.09 -16.60
C GLU A 75 9.29 5.18 -16.77
N ARG A 76 8.99 4.75 -18.01
CA ARG A 76 7.90 3.81 -18.26
C ARG A 76 8.07 2.48 -17.54
N ARG A 77 9.31 1.98 -17.41
CA ARG A 77 9.60 0.76 -16.65
C ARG A 77 9.36 0.95 -15.16
N LEU A 78 9.78 2.09 -14.61
CA LEU A 78 9.56 2.45 -13.20
C LEU A 78 8.08 2.52 -12.86
N VAL A 79 7.30 3.30 -13.61
CA VAL A 79 5.84 3.42 -13.42
C VAL A 79 5.16 2.06 -13.51
N ARG A 80 5.57 1.22 -14.46
CA ARG A 80 5.01 -0.13 -14.58
C ARG A 80 5.35 -0.99 -13.36
N ALA A 81 6.58 -0.91 -12.86
CA ALA A 81 7.00 -1.65 -11.67
C ALA A 81 6.22 -1.19 -10.43
N GLU A 82 6.07 0.11 -10.20
CA GLU A 82 5.24 0.65 -9.11
C GLU A 82 3.81 0.12 -9.17
N SER A 83 3.18 0.22 -10.36
CA SER A 83 1.81 -0.27 -10.56
C SER A 83 1.64 -1.79 -10.32
N LEU A 84 2.69 -2.57 -10.57
CA LEU A 84 2.70 -4.02 -10.33
C LEU A 84 2.76 -4.35 -8.83
N TRP A 85 3.35 -3.49 -8.00
CA TRP A 85 3.47 -3.71 -6.56
C TRP A 85 2.31 -3.12 -5.76
N GLU A 86 1.74 -1.98 -6.20
CA GLU A 86 0.60 -1.35 -5.52
C GLU A 86 -0.65 -2.22 -5.54
N ARG A 87 -0.99 -2.82 -6.69
CA ARG A 87 -2.23 -3.62 -6.82
C ARG A 87 -2.28 -4.82 -5.87
N PRO A 88 -1.23 -5.66 -5.78
CA PRO A 88 -1.19 -6.75 -4.81
C PRO A 88 -1.31 -6.28 -3.36
N LEU A 89 -0.69 -5.15 -3.00
CA LEU A 89 -0.75 -4.59 -1.63
C LEU A 89 -2.18 -4.22 -1.25
N VAL A 90 -2.88 -3.46 -2.11
CA VAL A 90 -4.29 -3.07 -1.89
C VAL A 90 -5.19 -4.30 -1.79
N CYS A 91 -4.97 -5.31 -2.65
CA CYS A 91 -5.74 -6.56 -2.57
C CYS A 91 -5.48 -7.31 -1.25
N ALA A 92 -4.24 -7.39 -0.78
CA ALA A 92 -3.89 -8.05 0.47
C ALA A 92 -4.51 -7.33 1.69
N GLU A 93 -4.48 -6.01 1.71
CA GLU A 93 -5.10 -5.19 2.75
C GLU A 93 -6.62 -5.43 2.82
N SER A 94 -7.30 -5.40 1.66
CA SER A 94 -8.75 -5.66 1.60
C SER A 94 -9.13 -7.07 2.08
N LEU A 95 -8.29 -8.08 1.83
CA LEU A 95 -8.51 -9.45 2.30
C LEU A 95 -8.31 -9.54 3.82
N TRP A 96 -7.33 -8.83 4.35
CA TRP A 96 -7.07 -8.78 5.78
C TRP A 96 -8.23 -8.13 6.54
N GLU A 97 -8.73 -6.99 6.08
CA GLU A 97 -9.90 -6.32 6.65
C GLU A 97 -11.12 -7.22 6.68
N ARG A 98 -11.45 -7.87 5.54
CA ARG A 98 -12.57 -8.81 5.47
C ARG A 98 -12.43 -9.97 6.45
N ARG A 99 -11.21 -10.47 6.64
CA ARG A 99 -10.94 -11.52 7.61
C ARG A 99 -11.17 -11.04 9.03
N LEU A 100 -10.73 -9.83 9.36
CA LEU A 100 -10.88 -9.24 10.69
C LEU A 100 -12.37 -9.09 11.07
N VAL A 101 -13.16 -8.50 10.17
CA VAL A 101 -14.62 -8.38 10.33
C VAL A 101 -15.29 -9.75 10.52
N SER A 102 -14.87 -10.76 9.76
CA SER A 102 -15.43 -12.10 9.90
C SER A 102 -15.14 -12.71 11.28
N VAL A 103 -13.93 -12.49 11.82
CA VAL A 103 -13.53 -12.99 13.14
C VAL A 103 -14.31 -12.27 14.23
N GLU A 104 -14.44 -10.94 14.16
CA GLU A 104 -15.24 -10.17 15.10
C GLU A 104 -16.69 -10.64 15.13
N SER A 105 -17.31 -10.84 13.96
CA SER A 105 -18.69 -11.32 13.86
C SER A 105 -18.90 -12.72 14.46
N LEU A 106 -17.90 -13.60 14.34
CA LEU A 106 -17.93 -14.93 14.96
C LEU A 106 -17.81 -14.81 16.48
N TRP A 107 -16.97 -13.89 16.96
CA TRP A 107 -16.79 -13.62 18.38
C TRP A 107 -18.03 -13.05 19.05
N GLU A 108 -18.69 -12.08 18.42
CA GLU A 108 -19.97 -11.56 18.88
C GLU A 108 -21.03 -12.66 18.99
N ARG A 109 -21.14 -13.51 17.95
CA ARG A 109 -22.07 -14.65 17.99
C ARG A 109 -21.76 -15.62 19.14
N HIS A 110 -20.47 -15.92 19.35
CA HIS A 110 -20.05 -16.77 20.45
C HIS A 110 -20.41 -16.17 21.82
N LEU A 111 -20.23 -14.87 22.01
CA LEU A 111 -20.59 -14.18 23.25
C LEU A 111 -22.10 -14.25 23.50
N VAL A 112 -22.92 -13.93 22.51
CA VAL A 112 -24.39 -14.00 22.62
C VAL A 112 -24.86 -15.43 22.95
N CYS A 113 -24.27 -16.45 22.31
CA CYS A 113 -24.56 -17.84 22.64
C CYS A 113 -24.13 -18.20 24.08
N ALA A 114 -22.99 -17.70 24.54
CA ALA A 114 -22.52 -17.96 25.89
C ALA A 114 -23.42 -17.29 26.95
N GLU A 115 -23.81 -16.03 26.73
CA GLU A 115 -24.72 -15.28 27.60
C GLU A 115 -26.07 -15.98 27.71
N SER A 116 -26.70 -16.34 26.58
CA SER A 116 -27.98 -17.06 26.59
C SER A 116 -27.91 -18.43 27.29
N LEU A 117 -26.78 -19.14 27.18
CA LEU A 117 -26.57 -20.39 27.93
C LEU A 117 -26.44 -20.13 29.43
N TRP A 118 -25.76 -19.06 29.82
CA TRP A 118 -25.63 -18.66 31.23
C TRP A 118 -26.97 -18.26 31.84
N GLU A 119 -27.76 -17.44 31.15
CA GLU A 119 -29.11 -17.06 31.58
C GLU A 119 -30.00 -18.28 31.79
N ARG A 120 -30.02 -19.22 30.83
CA ARG A 120 -30.79 -20.47 30.96
C ARG A 120 -30.34 -21.30 32.17
N ARG A 121 -29.04 -21.32 32.46
CA ARG A 121 -28.50 -22.02 33.66
C ARG A 121 -28.94 -21.33 34.94
N LEU A 122 -28.92 -20.00 35.00
CA LEU A 122 -29.39 -19.24 36.16
C LEU A 122 -30.87 -19.49 36.44
N VAL A 123 -31.74 -19.34 35.43
CA VAL A 123 -33.19 -19.61 35.56
C VAL A 123 -33.45 -21.05 36.02
N SER A 124 -32.71 -22.02 35.45
CA SER A 124 -32.84 -23.42 35.86
C SER A 124 -32.43 -23.61 37.32
N ALA A 125 -31.34 -22.98 37.76
CA ALA A 125 -30.87 -23.06 39.14
C ALA A 125 -31.86 -22.42 40.13
N GLU A 126 -32.40 -21.24 39.81
CA GLU A 126 -33.44 -20.58 40.60
C GLU A 126 -34.67 -21.49 40.77
N SER A 127 -35.16 -22.07 39.67
CA SER A 127 -36.31 -22.97 39.70
C SER A 127 -36.07 -24.24 40.54
N LEU A 128 -34.81 -24.72 40.61
CA LEU A 128 -34.43 -25.87 41.43
C LEU A 128 -34.42 -25.53 42.93
N TRP A 129 -34.14 -24.27 43.30
CA TRP A 129 -34.14 -23.81 44.69
C TRP A 129 -35.53 -23.42 45.20
N GLU A 130 -36.37 -22.84 44.34
CA GLU A 130 -37.73 -22.42 44.72
C GLU A 130 -38.66 -23.61 45.00
N ARG A 131 -38.57 -24.68 44.20
CA ARG A 131 -39.46 -25.85 44.34
C ARG A 131 -39.40 -26.51 45.72
N PRO A 132 -38.22 -26.81 46.29
CA PRO A 132 -38.13 -27.34 47.65
C PRO A 132 -38.68 -26.39 48.71
N LEU A 133 -38.49 -25.07 48.56
CA LEU A 133 -38.98 -24.08 49.51
C LEU A 133 -40.51 -24.05 49.56
N VAL A 134 -41.18 -24.00 48.40
CA VAL A 134 -42.65 -24.05 48.30
C VAL A 134 -43.19 -25.37 48.86
N CYS A 135 -42.54 -26.50 48.56
CA CYS A 135 -42.90 -27.79 49.13
C CYS A 135 -42.73 -27.81 50.66
N ALA A 136 -41.67 -27.23 51.19
CA ALA A 136 -41.45 -27.16 52.63
C ALA A 136 -42.49 -26.28 53.34
N GLU A 137 -42.83 -25.12 52.75
CA GLU A 137 -43.85 -24.20 53.27
C GLU A 137 -45.22 -24.89 53.32
N SER A 138 -45.66 -25.52 52.22
CA SER A 138 -46.94 -26.25 52.19
C SER A 138 -47.01 -27.41 53.19
N LEU A 139 -45.89 -28.10 53.45
CA LEU A 139 -45.81 -29.14 54.49
C LEU A 139 -45.91 -28.55 55.90
N TRP A 140 -45.31 -27.38 56.12
CA TRP A 140 -45.40 -26.66 57.40
C TRP A 140 -46.83 -26.20 57.67
N ASP A 141 -47.50 -25.59 56.70
CA ASP A 141 -48.90 -25.16 56.82
C ASP A 141 -49.81 -26.34 57.14
N ARG A 142 -49.64 -27.47 56.43
CA ARG A 142 -50.42 -28.68 56.70
C ARG A 142 -50.20 -29.21 58.12
N ARG A 143 -48.95 -29.18 58.61
CA ARG A 143 -48.64 -29.57 59.99
C ARG A 143 -49.30 -28.65 61.00
N LEU A 144 -49.33 -27.34 60.73
CA LEU A 144 -49.92 -26.34 61.61
C LEU A 144 -51.44 -26.54 61.72
N VAL A 145 -52.13 -26.69 60.58
CA VAL A 145 -53.57 -27.02 60.54
C VAL A 145 -53.88 -28.33 61.29
N CYS A 146 -53.06 -29.37 61.10
CA CYS A 146 -53.23 -30.62 61.84
C CYS A 146 -53.05 -30.40 63.36
N ALA A 147 -52.05 -29.62 63.78
CA ALA A 147 -51.80 -29.33 65.18
C ALA A 147 -52.97 -28.55 65.82
N GLU A 148 -53.49 -27.53 65.13
CA GLU A 148 -54.67 -26.77 65.56
C GLU A 148 -55.87 -27.70 65.74
N SER A 149 -56.16 -28.56 64.74
CA SER A 149 -57.29 -29.49 64.82
C SER A 149 -57.17 -30.49 65.99
N LEU A 150 -55.94 -30.89 66.36
CA LEU A 150 -55.69 -31.76 67.51
C LEU A 150 -55.87 -30.99 68.83
N TRP A 151 -55.45 -29.73 68.88
CA TRP A 151 -55.67 -28.85 70.02
C TRP A 151 -57.16 -28.61 70.27
N ASP A 152 -57.93 -28.31 69.23
CA ASP A 152 -59.39 -28.11 69.33
C ASP A 152 -60.08 -29.37 69.85
N ARG A 153 -59.73 -30.54 69.31
CA ARG A 153 -60.27 -31.83 69.81
C ARG A 153 -59.94 -32.08 71.27
N ARG A 154 -58.72 -31.75 71.70
CA ARG A 154 -58.31 -31.87 73.10
C ARG A 154 -59.09 -30.91 74.00
N LEU A 155 -59.32 -29.69 73.53
CA LEU A 155 -60.07 -28.67 74.26
C LEU A 155 -61.53 -29.11 74.45
N VAL A 156 -62.20 -29.53 73.37
CA VAL A 156 -63.57 -30.09 73.42
C VAL A 156 -63.64 -31.31 74.33
N SER A 157 -62.65 -32.21 74.25
CA SER A 157 -62.60 -33.38 75.13
C SER A 157 -62.44 -32.98 76.60
N ALA A 158 -61.58 -32.00 76.91
CA ALA A 158 -61.37 -31.50 78.26
C ALA A 158 -62.63 -30.82 78.81
N GLU A 159 -63.30 -29.99 78.01
CA GLU A 159 -64.59 -29.37 78.36
C GLU A 159 -65.65 -30.43 78.68
N SER A 160 -65.78 -31.45 77.83
CA SER A 160 -66.73 -32.55 78.07
C SER A 160 -66.44 -33.32 79.36
N LEU A 161 -65.17 -33.49 79.73
CA LEU A 161 -64.77 -34.13 80.98
C LEU A 161 -65.07 -33.24 82.19
N TRP A 162 -64.82 -31.93 82.08
CA TRP A 162 -65.17 -30.95 83.10
C TRP A 162 -66.67 -30.90 83.36
N GLU A 163 -67.49 -30.84 82.32
CA GLU A 163 -68.96 -30.86 82.44
C GLU A 163 -69.48 -32.15 83.09
N ARG A 164 -68.90 -33.31 82.74
CA ARG A 164 -69.23 -34.59 83.39
C ARG A 164 -68.90 -34.54 84.88
N ARG A 165 -67.69 -34.10 85.24
CA ARG A 165 -67.26 -33.97 86.63
C ARG A 165 -68.13 -33.00 87.42
N LEU A 166 -68.52 -31.87 86.84
CA LEU A 166 -69.41 -30.90 87.46
C LEU A 166 -70.80 -31.50 87.69
N ARG A 167 -71.36 -32.22 86.71
CA ARG A 167 -72.63 -32.95 86.88
C ARG A 167 -72.56 -33.99 88.00
N ASP A 168 -71.50 -34.81 88.02
CA ASP A 168 -71.30 -35.81 89.07
C ASP A 168 -71.16 -35.17 90.45
N ALA A 169 -70.46 -34.03 90.56
CA ALA A 169 -70.29 -33.30 91.81
C ALA A 169 -71.60 -32.67 92.30
N LEU A 170 -72.39 -32.05 91.42
CA LEU A 170 -73.70 -31.51 91.76
C LEU A 170 -74.66 -32.61 92.22
N PHE A 171 -74.72 -33.74 91.50
CA PHE A 171 -75.54 -34.89 91.89
C PHE A 171 -75.17 -35.42 93.28
N ARG A 172 -73.88 -35.42 93.65
CA ARG A 172 -73.44 -35.83 95.00
C ARG A 172 -73.83 -34.83 96.09
N ILE A 173 -73.90 -33.54 95.79
CA ILE A 173 -74.33 -32.50 96.75
C ILE A 173 -75.84 -32.62 97.01
N ASP A 174 -76.64 -32.89 95.99
CA ASP A 174 -78.11 -33.03 96.12
C ASP A 174 -78.54 -34.31 96.87
N GLN A 175 -77.64 -35.27 97.09
CA GLN A 175 -77.90 -36.51 97.83
C GLN A 175 -77.51 -36.45 99.33
N VAL A 176 -77.00 -35.32 99.81
CA VAL A 176 -76.69 -35.04 101.23
C VAL A 176 -77.76 -34.13 101.81
#